data_AF-A0A931XUA3-F1
#
_entry.id   AF-A0A931XUA3-F1
#
_cell.length_a   1.000
_cell.length_b   1.000
_cell.length_c   1.000
_cell.angle_alpha   90.00
_cell.angle_beta   90.00
_cell.angle_gamma   90.00
#
_symmetry.space_group_name_H-M   'P 1'
#
loop_
_entity.id
_entity.type
_entity.pdbx_description
1 polymer ?
#
loop_
_entity_poly.entity_id
_entity_poly.type
_entity_poly.pdbx_seq_one_letter_code
_entity_poly.pdbx_strand_id
1 'polypeptide(L)'
;MAKVKALLTVKETCERLRVSPSTIFRLVRAGTLAPIKIGRRTLFAAEEVQALIEAGRGHRAHAPTQPKRASTPSDPRRLLAALGRAGLLAEPTPEMRRRAAAYNARQTPEDQHKILDELRSLHLDPPLSEIILRSRAWRLHSDWVTAP
;
A
#
# COMPACT_ATOMS: atom_id res chain seq x y z
N MET A 1 -37.81 -33.97 8.19
CA MET A 1 -36.88 -33.57 9.27
C MET A 1 -36.07 -32.37 8.78
N ALA A 2 -36.21 -31.20 9.40
CA ALA A 2 -35.45 -30.02 9.02
C ALA A 2 -33.96 -30.27 9.31
N LYS A 3 -33.13 -30.24 8.26
CA LYS A 3 -31.67 -30.44 8.38
C LYS A 3 -31.11 -29.29 9.21
N VAL A 4 -30.51 -29.58 10.36
CA VAL A 4 -29.88 -28.56 11.20
C VAL A 4 -28.79 -27.88 10.37
N LYS A 5 -28.92 -26.57 10.12
CA LYS A 5 -27.92 -25.80 9.39
C LYS A 5 -26.64 -25.77 10.22
N ALA A 6 -25.57 -26.34 9.69
CA ALA A 6 -24.31 -26.41 10.42
C ALA A 6 -23.68 -25.01 10.47
N LEU A 7 -23.31 -24.56 11.67
CA LEU A 7 -22.63 -23.28 11.87
C LEU A 7 -21.13 -23.53 12.01
N LEU A 8 -20.35 -22.83 11.21
CA LEU A 8 -18.89 -22.89 11.18
C LEU A 8 -18.29 -21.69 11.92
N THR A 9 -17.27 -21.93 12.72
CA THR A 9 -16.44 -20.89 13.33
C THR A 9 -15.55 -20.22 12.30
N VAL A 10 -15.01 -19.04 12.64
CA VAL A 10 -14.01 -18.34 11.80
C VAL A 10 -12.86 -19.27 11.41
N LYS A 11 -12.36 -20.11 12.32
CA LYS A 11 -11.26 -21.05 12.06
C LYS A 11 -11.65 -22.10 11.02
N GLU A 12 -12.81 -22.74 11.21
CA GLU A 12 -13.32 -23.76 10.28
C GLU A 12 -13.63 -23.15 8.90
N THR A 13 -14.15 -21.92 8.85
CA THR A 13 -14.37 -21.19 7.60
C THR A 13 -13.05 -20.88 6.89
N CYS A 14 -12.01 -20.46 7.61
CA CYS A 14 -10.67 -20.26 7.05
C CYS A 14 -10.10 -21.55 6.44
N GLU A 15 -10.19 -22.67 7.18
CA GLU A 15 -9.71 -23.98 6.73
C GLU A 15 -10.46 -24.45 5.48
N ARG A 16 -11.79 -24.27 5.46
CA ARG A 16 -12.64 -24.71 4.35
C ARG A 16 -12.46 -23.88 3.09
N LEU A 17 -12.26 -22.56 3.23
CA LEU A 17 -11.99 -21.66 2.11
C LEU A 17 -10.50 -21.56 1.75
N ARG A 18 -9.60 -22.13 2.55
CA ARG A 18 -8.13 -22.02 2.41
C ARG A 18 -7.64 -20.57 2.34
N VAL A 19 -8.19 -19.70 3.19
CA VAL A 19 -7.83 -18.28 3.26
C VAL A 19 -7.43 -17.84 4.67
N SER A 20 -6.77 -16.68 4.77
CA SER A 20 -6.44 -16.07 6.05
C SER A 20 -7.68 -15.52 6.77
N PRO A 21 -7.63 -15.37 8.11
CA PRO A 21 -8.69 -14.69 8.88
C PRO A 21 -8.99 -13.27 8.37
N SER A 22 -7.96 -12.53 7.96
CA SER A 22 -8.13 -11.19 7.38
C SER A 22 -8.98 -11.19 6.12
N THR A 23 -8.89 -12.24 5.31
CA THR A 23 -9.71 -12.40 4.11
C THR A 23 -11.17 -12.67 4.47
N ILE A 24 -11.44 -13.48 5.51
CA ILE A 24 -12.81 -13.69 6.01
C ILE A 24 -13.43 -12.37 6.45
N PHE A 25 -12.74 -11.58 7.26
CA PHE A 25 -13.26 -10.27 7.70
C PHE A 25 -13.46 -9.29 6.53
N ARG A 26 -12.60 -9.36 5.50
CA ARG A 26 -12.78 -8.58 4.27
C ARG A 26 -14.05 -8.99 3.52
N LEU A 27 -14.33 -10.28 3.40
CA LEU A 27 -15.55 -10.80 2.76
C LEU A 27 -16.81 -10.40 3.54
N VAL A 28 -16.74 -10.44 4.88
CA VAL A 28 -17.81 -9.93 5.74
C VAL A 28 -18.05 -8.45 5.52
N ARG A 29 -16.98 -7.64 5.50
CA ARG A 29 -17.09 -6.19 5.23
C ARG A 29 -17.63 -5.88 3.84
N ALA A 30 -17.33 -6.73 2.86
CA ALA A 30 -17.85 -6.64 1.50
C ALA A 30 -19.30 -7.15 1.37
N GLY A 31 -19.90 -7.70 2.43
CA GLY A 31 -21.24 -8.26 2.41
C GLY A 31 -21.35 -9.61 1.71
N THR A 32 -20.22 -10.23 1.35
CA THR A 32 -20.19 -11.53 0.64
C THR A 32 -20.43 -12.72 1.57
N LEU A 33 -20.11 -12.59 2.86
CA LEU A 33 -20.41 -13.59 3.89
C LEU A 33 -21.18 -12.92 5.03
N ALA A 34 -22.29 -13.53 5.46
CA ALA A 34 -23.10 -13.02 6.55
C ALA A 34 -22.63 -13.60 7.90
N PRO A 35 -22.10 -12.78 8.84
CA PRO A 35 -21.71 -13.27 10.15
C PRO A 35 -22.95 -13.48 11.03
N ILE A 36 -23.07 -14.67 11.63
CA ILE A 36 -24.04 -14.98 12.67
C ILE A 36 -23.36 -14.78 14.02
N LYS A 37 -23.82 -13.79 14.79
CA LYS A 37 -23.29 -13.49 16.13
C LYS A 37 -24.05 -14.28 17.18
N ILE A 38 -23.36 -15.16 17.89
CA ILE A 38 -23.89 -15.86 19.06
C ILE A 38 -22.98 -15.54 20.25
N GLY A 39 -23.42 -14.62 21.10
CA GLY A 39 -22.60 -14.05 22.17
C GLY A 39 -21.31 -13.42 21.61
N ARG A 40 -20.16 -13.87 22.12
CA ARG A 40 -18.84 -13.40 21.67
C ARG A 40 -18.33 -14.11 20.41
N ARG A 41 -19.01 -15.16 19.95
CA ARG A 41 -18.56 -15.98 18.81
C ARG A 41 -19.15 -15.44 17.51
N THR A 42 -18.32 -15.49 16.46
CA THR A 42 -18.75 -15.21 15.09
C THR A 42 -18.78 -16.53 14.34
N LEU A 43 -19.96 -16.86 13.81
CA LEU A 43 -20.21 -18.09 13.08
C LEU A 43 -20.71 -17.78 11.67
N PHE A 44 -20.65 -18.77 10.79
CA PHE A 44 -21.08 -18.68 9.40
C PHE A 44 -21.89 -19.92 9.05
N ALA A 45 -22.97 -19.76 8.28
CA ALA A 45 -23.74 -20.91 7.80
C ALA A 45 -22.88 -21.73 6.82
N ALA A 46 -22.78 -23.05 7.04
CA ALA A 46 -22.01 -23.93 6.17
C ALA A 46 -22.51 -23.90 4.73
N GLU A 47 -23.81 -23.69 4.53
CA GLU A 47 -24.44 -23.60 3.22
C GLU A 47 -23.99 -22.35 2.45
N GLU A 48 -23.84 -21.21 3.12
CA GLU A 48 -23.35 -19.97 2.49
C GLU A 48 -21.88 -20.09 2.10
N VAL A 49 -21.06 -20.68 2.98
CA VAL A 49 -19.64 -20.95 2.69
C VAL A 49 -19.52 -21.89 1.49
N GLN A 50 -20.37 -22.90 1.41
CA GLN A 50 -20.41 -23.84 0.29
C GLN A 50 -20.87 -23.16 -1.01
N ALA A 51 -21.92 -22.34 -0.96
CA ALA A 51 -22.40 -21.58 -2.10
C ALA A 51 -21.33 -20.62 -2.64
N LEU A 52 -20.50 -20.03 -1.77
CA LEU A 52 -19.38 -19.19 -2.17
C LEU A 52 -18.30 -19.98 -2.93
N ILE A 53 -18.00 -21.21 -2.51
CA ILE A 53 -17.06 -22.10 -3.21
C ILE A 53 -17.60 -22.43 -4.60
N GLU A 54 -18.88 -22.73 -4.71
CA GLU A 54 -19.54 -23.06 -5.97
C GLU A 54 -19.60 -21.85 -6.92
N ALA A 55 -19.95 -20.67 -6.42
CA ALA A 55 -19.91 -19.42 -7.17
C ALA A 55 -18.48 -19.07 -7.65
N GLY A 56 -17.47 -19.34 -6.83
CA GLY A 56 -16.06 -19.14 -7.17
C GLY A 56 -15.52 -20.11 -8.23
N ARG A 57 -16.08 -21.33 -8.33
CA ARG A 57 -15.72 -22.31 -9.38
C ARG A 57 -16.18 -21.87 -10.77
N GLY A 58 -17.27 -21.11 -10.88
CA GLY A 58 -17.75 -20.51 -12.13
C GLY A 58 -16.97 -19.26 -12.56
N HIS A 59 -16.26 -18.59 -11.65
CA HIS A 59 -15.46 -17.38 -11.90
C HIS A 59 -13.98 -17.70 -12.18
N ARG A 60 -13.68 -18.78 -12.90
CA ARG A 60 -12.33 -19.05 -13.43
C ARG A 60 -12.02 -18.22 -14.68
N ALA A 61 -12.28 -16.92 -14.59
CA ALA A 61 -11.74 -15.91 -15.49
C ALA A 61 -11.38 -14.70 -14.62
N HIS A 62 -10.09 -14.58 -14.30
CA HIS A 62 -9.51 -13.41 -13.61
C HIS A 62 -10.17 -13.06 -12.26
N ALA A 63 -9.75 -13.71 -11.17
CA ALA A 63 -9.80 -13.03 -9.88
C ALA A 63 -8.94 -11.76 -10.02
N PRO A 64 -9.45 -10.55 -9.78
CA PRO A 64 -8.58 -9.40 -9.74
C PRO A 64 -7.64 -9.65 -8.56
N THR A 65 -6.37 -9.94 -8.87
CA THR A 65 -5.27 -9.48 -8.03
C THR A 65 -5.66 -8.06 -7.68
N GLN A 66 -5.99 -7.77 -6.42
CA GLN A 66 -6.22 -6.38 -6.02
C GLN A 66 -5.03 -5.63 -6.61
N PRO A 67 -5.22 -4.64 -7.50
CA PRO A 67 -4.10 -3.83 -7.91
C PRO A 67 -3.60 -3.25 -6.61
N LYS A 68 -2.43 -3.73 -6.17
CA LYS A 68 -1.65 -3.27 -5.03
C LYS A 68 -1.72 -1.76 -5.11
N ARG A 69 -2.61 -1.13 -4.33
CA ARG A 69 -3.29 0.15 -4.68
C ARG A 69 -2.46 0.80 -5.74
N ALA A 70 -2.85 0.67 -7.01
CA ALA A 70 -2.33 1.61 -7.96
C ALA A 70 -2.79 2.93 -7.34
N SER A 71 -1.91 3.61 -6.61
CA SER A 71 -1.69 5.01 -6.85
C SER A 71 -1.57 5.04 -8.36
N THR A 72 -2.73 5.15 -9.02
CA THR A 72 -2.77 5.68 -10.35
C THR A 72 -1.84 6.87 -10.21
N PRO A 73 -0.77 6.96 -10.99
CA PRO A 73 -0.31 8.28 -11.30
C PRO A 73 -1.57 8.90 -11.92
N SER A 74 -2.37 9.61 -11.12
CA SER A 74 -3.12 10.73 -11.64
C SER A 74 -2.05 11.44 -12.43
N ASP A 75 -2.12 11.33 -13.75
CA ASP A 75 -1.06 11.71 -14.69
C ASP A 75 -0.17 12.75 -14.01
N PRO A 76 1.11 12.46 -13.70
CA PRO A 76 1.91 13.32 -12.84
C PRO A 76 1.82 14.78 -13.27
N ARG A 77 1.62 15.04 -14.57
CA ARG A 77 1.33 16.36 -15.12
C ARG A 77 0.01 16.96 -14.62
N ARG A 78 -1.09 16.21 -14.63
CA ARG A 78 -2.39 16.60 -14.05
C ARG A 78 -2.30 16.84 -12.55
N LEU A 79 -1.58 16.00 -11.82
CA LEU A 79 -1.39 16.19 -10.37
C LEU A 79 -0.61 17.47 -10.08
N LEU A 80 0.56 17.65 -10.72
CA LEU A 80 1.38 18.84 -10.58
C LEU A 80 0.59 20.10 -10.99
N ALA A 81 -0.19 20.05 -12.07
CA ALA A 81 -1.04 21.16 -12.48
C ALA A 81 -2.14 21.46 -11.43
N ALA A 82 -2.74 20.45 -10.81
CA ALA A 82 -3.74 20.64 -9.75
C ALA A 82 -3.11 21.24 -8.49
N LEU A 83 -1.91 20.77 -8.09
CA LEU A 83 -1.19 21.30 -6.95
C LEU A 83 -0.69 22.74 -7.20
N GLY A 84 -0.24 23.04 -8.42
CA GLY A 84 0.11 24.39 -8.85
C GLY A 84 -1.09 25.34 -8.78
N ARG A 85 -2.26 24.92 -9.31
CA ARG A 85 -3.51 25.70 -9.18
C ARG A 85 -3.95 25.89 -7.72
N ALA A 86 -3.70 24.91 -6.86
CA ALA A 86 -3.98 25.01 -5.43
C ALA A 86 -2.97 25.88 -4.66
N GLY A 87 -1.93 26.41 -5.34
CA GLY A 87 -0.86 27.19 -4.69
C GLY A 87 0.05 26.36 -3.79
N LEU A 88 -0.01 25.03 -3.88
CA LEU A 88 0.79 24.10 -3.07
C LEU A 88 2.18 23.85 -3.67
N LEU A 89 2.43 24.32 -4.89
CA LEU A 89 3.73 24.30 -5.53
C LEU A 89 4.19 25.75 -5.77
N ALA A 90 5.41 26.05 -5.34
CA ALA A 90 6.07 27.30 -5.69
C ALA A 90 6.68 27.18 -7.09
N GLU A 91 6.43 28.19 -7.93
CA GLU A 91 7.12 28.31 -9.21
C GLU A 91 8.62 28.57 -8.95
N PRO A 92 9.54 27.80 -9.55
CA PRO A 92 10.95 27.99 -9.33
C PRO A 92 11.38 29.37 -9.85
N THR A 93 12.27 30.04 -9.12
CA THR A 93 12.78 31.34 -9.56
C THR A 93 13.67 31.19 -10.80
N PRO A 94 13.88 32.25 -11.59
CA PRO A 94 14.81 32.21 -12.71
C PRO A 94 16.23 31.78 -12.31
N GLU A 95 16.69 32.17 -11.11
CA GLU A 95 17.99 31.76 -10.59
C GLU A 95 18.04 30.26 -10.28
N MET A 96 17.00 29.71 -9.63
CA MET A 96 16.91 28.27 -9.38
C MET A 96 16.97 27.47 -10.68
N ARG A 97 16.25 27.92 -11.71
CA ARG A 97 16.31 27.30 -13.04
C ARG A 97 17.70 27.34 -13.65
N ARG A 98 18.40 28.48 -13.56
CA ARG A 98 19.80 28.60 -14.03
C ARG A 98 20.75 27.66 -13.29
N ARG A 99 20.65 27.57 -11.96
CA ARG A 99 21.48 26.66 -11.15
C ARG A 99 21.21 25.19 -11.49
N ALA A 100 19.95 24.82 -11.68
CA ALA A 100 19.57 23.48 -12.10
C ALA A 100 20.11 23.14 -13.51
N ALA A 101 19.98 24.06 -14.47
CA ALA A 101 20.52 23.87 -15.82
C ALA A 101 22.05 23.74 -15.81
N ALA A 102 22.73 24.59 -15.05
CA ALA A 102 24.19 24.53 -14.88
C ALA A 102 24.63 23.23 -14.20
N TYR A 103 23.84 22.68 -13.27
CA TYR A 103 24.11 21.38 -12.67
C TYR A 103 23.92 20.24 -13.67
N ASN A 104 22.81 20.21 -14.41
CA ASN A 104 22.52 19.18 -15.40
C ASN A 104 23.55 19.16 -16.53
N ALA A 105 24.07 20.32 -16.94
CA ALA A 105 25.10 20.43 -17.97
C ALA A 105 26.47 19.86 -17.53
N ARG A 106 26.69 19.57 -16.24
CA ARG A 106 27.96 19.00 -15.74
C ARG A 106 28.15 17.53 -16.11
N GLN A 107 27.07 16.83 -16.42
CA GLN A 107 27.08 15.37 -16.59
C GLN A 107 26.29 15.01 -17.84
N THR A 108 26.88 14.16 -18.68
CA THR A 108 26.17 13.61 -19.83
C THR A 108 25.05 12.67 -19.36
N PRO A 109 24.00 12.44 -20.16
CA PRO A 109 22.97 11.45 -19.83
C PRO A 109 23.54 10.06 -19.51
N GLU A 110 24.61 9.66 -20.20
CA GLU A 110 25.32 8.41 -19.98
C GLU A 110 26.02 8.38 -18.61
N ASP A 111 26.69 9.47 -18.23
CA ASP A 111 27.31 9.60 -16.91
C ASP A 111 26.26 9.55 -15.79
N GLN A 112 25.10 10.19 -16.00
CA GLN A 112 23.99 10.16 -15.05
C GLN A 112 23.49 8.74 -14.83
N HIS A 113 23.37 7.94 -15.89
CA HIS A 113 22.95 6.54 -15.79
C HIS A 113 23.97 5.72 -14.98
N LYS A 114 25.26 5.90 -15.27
CA LYS A 114 26.34 5.23 -14.54
C LYS A 114 26.34 5.59 -13.05
N ILE A 115 26.19 6.87 -12.72
CA ILE A 115 26.08 7.34 -11.33
C ILE A 115 24.87 6.71 -10.63
N LEU A 116 23.72 6.64 -11.30
CA LEU A 116 22.53 6.03 -10.71
C LEU A 116 22.70 4.54 -10.45
N ASP A 117 23.35 3.81 -11.35
CA ASP A 117 23.61 2.38 -11.17
C ASP A 117 24.64 2.13 -10.07
N GLU A 118 25.67 2.96 -9.98
CA GLU A 118 26.63 2.95 -8.87
C GLU A 118 25.92 3.18 -7.53
N LEU A 119 25.07 4.22 -7.45
CA LEU A 119 24.27 4.51 -6.25
C LEU A 119 23.31 3.38 -5.87
N ARG A 120 22.74 2.67 -6.85
CA ARG A 120 21.87 1.50 -6.60
C ARG A 120 22.64 0.30 -6.06
N SER A 121 23.90 0.17 -6.45
CA SER A 121 24.79 -0.90 -6.00
C SER A 121 25.39 -0.64 -4.61
N LEU A 122 25.35 0.60 -4.15
CA LEU A 122 25.92 1.00 -2.87
C LEU A 122 25.15 0.34 -1.70
N HIS A 123 25.85 -0.46 -0.92
CA HIS A 123 25.34 -1.01 0.33
C HIS A 123 25.73 -0.08 1.48
N LEU A 124 24.74 0.54 2.11
CA LEU A 124 24.96 1.36 3.31
C LEU A 124 24.94 0.46 4.54
N ASP A 125 26.01 0.52 5.34
CA ASP A 125 26.08 -0.12 6.65
C ASP A 125 26.36 0.95 7.72
N PRO A 126 25.39 1.25 8.61
CA PRO A 126 24.06 0.64 8.72
C PRO A 126 23.12 1.05 7.58
N PRO A 127 22.03 0.29 7.33
CA PRO A 127 21.10 0.61 6.25
C PRO A 127 20.48 2.00 6.42
N LEU A 128 20.13 2.65 5.31
CA LEU A 128 19.57 4.02 5.33
C LEU A 128 18.38 4.18 6.27
N SER A 129 17.53 3.15 6.38
CA SER A 129 16.42 3.12 7.32
C SER A 129 16.89 3.28 8.77
N GLU A 130 17.94 2.58 9.17
CA GLU A 130 18.52 2.68 10.49
C GLU A 130 19.21 4.04 10.72
N ILE A 131 19.93 4.56 9.72
CA ILE A 131 20.51 5.91 9.78
C ILE A 131 19.41 6.96 10.03
N ILE A 132 18.28 6.86 9.31
CA ILE A 132 17.13 7.76 9.48
C ILE A 132 16.51 7.58 10.87
N LEU A 133 16.32 6.34 11.35
CA LEU A 133 15.76 6.06 12.67
C LEU A 133 16.65 6.63 13.78
N ARG A 134 17.97 6.44 13.69
CA ARG A 134 18.95 7.03 14.59
C ARG A 134 18.87 8.56 14.54
N SER A 135 18.90 9.18 13.36
CA SER A 135 18.79 10.64 13.25
C SER A 135 17.50 11.20 13.86
N ARG A 136 16.38 10.49 13.71
CA ARG A 136 15.10 10.88 14.34
C ARG A 136 15.13 10.76 15.86
N ALA A 137 15.76 9.72 16.41
CA ALA A 137 15.95 9.58 17.85
C ALA A 137 16.78 10.75 18.42
N TRP A 138 17.79 11.21 17.68
CA TRP A 138 18.57 12.39 18.06
C TRP A 138 17.75 13.69 17.99
N ARG A 139 16.90 13.87 16.97
CA ARG A 139 16.05 15.07 16.83
C ARG A 139 14.98 15.23 17.91
N LEU A 140 14.55 14.15 18.57
CA LEU A 140 13.62 14.23 19.71
C LEU A 140 14.28 14.81 20.98
N HIS A 141 15.61 14.91 21.00
CA HIS A 141 16.39 15.44 22.14
C HIS A 141 17.29 16.63 21.78
N SER A 142 17.18 17.16 20.55
CA SER A 142 18.02 18.26 20.08
C SER A 142 17.23 19.55 19.97
N ASP A 143 17.52 20.51 20.85
CA ASP A 143 16.96 21.88 20.89
C ASP A 143 17.42 22.79 19.73
N TRP A 144 17.98 22.23 18.65
CA TRP A 144 18.66 22.99 17.59
C TRP A 144 17.74 23.49 16.45
N VAL A 145 16.42 23.56 16.68
CA VAL A 145 15.46 24.25 15.77
C VAL A 145 14.65 25.31 16.52
N THR A 146 15.23 25.92 17.55
CA THR A 146 14.78 27.19 18.12
C THR A 146 15.99 28.10 18.34
N ALA A 147 16.59 28.56 17.25
CA ALA A 147 17.31 29.83 17.26
C ALA A 147 16.60 30.74 16.23
N PRO A 148 16.22 31.96 16.62
CA PRO A 148 15.43 32.87 15.77
C PRO A 148 16.17 33.30 14.49
#